data_AF-A0A7Y5RW71-F1
#
_entry.id   AF-A0A7Y5RW71-F1
#
_cell.length_a   1.000
_cell.length_b   1.000
_cell.length_c   1.000
_cell.angle_alpha   90.00
_cell.angle_beta   90.00
_cell.angle_gamma   90.00
#
_symmetry.space_group_name_H-M   'P 1'
#
loop_
_entity.id
_entity.type
_entity.pdbx_description
1 polymer ?
#
loop_
_entity_poly.entity_id
_entity_poly.type
_entity_poly.pdbx_seq_one_letter_code
_entity_poly.pdbx_strand_id
1 'polypeptide(L)'
;MSVATRAATPPTRHRSLAYRSVACFSAGLVLAATPVGCRRETAAARPAATRGETLSPAEVVARANQARSEGRFGDLGAFVAAETRDAQIALLLAIDQVVAGSRSLRAVVAERFGEGTALGFDLSGVADSCGALSQNVRIVREEISDADDTAVVVVQEGDHLPLVDVRLKKIDGEWRLDLERPDARLISRLETLATTVNHIRTQVSRPGSTYEELENAFNQRVWPILADIARSGTPP
;
A
#
# COMPACT_ATOMS: atom_id res chain seq x y z
N MET A 1 66.05 -9.80 11.35
CA MET A 1 64.98 -8.80 11.49
C MET A 1 63.71 -9.55 11.88
N SER A 2 63.43 -9.56 13.19
CA SER A 2 62.19 -10.09 13.80
C SER A 2 61.09 -9.02 13.77
N VAL A 3 59.84 -9.48 13.94
CA VAL A 3 58.60 -8.79 14.39
C VAL A 3 57.45 -9.11 13.41
N ALA A 4 56.25 -9.48 13.80
CA ALA A 4 55.70 -10.20 14.95
C ALA A 4 54.27 -10.59 14.53
N THR A 5 53.92 -11.85 14.67
CA THR A 5 52.58 -12.39 14.39
C THR A 5 51.64 -11.99 15.53
N ARG A 6 50.61 -11.19 15.28
CA ARG A 6 49.53 -10.95 16.26
C ARG A 6 48.42 -11.98 16.05
N ALA A 7 48.28 -12.87 17.02
CA ALA A 7 47.09 -13.70 17.19
C ALA A 7 45.95 -12.84 17.76
N ALA A 8 44.75 -12.96 17.19
CA ALA A 8 43.53 -12.37 17.73
C ALA A 8 42.64 -13.48 18.32
N THR A 9 42.34 -13.32 19.59
CA THR A 9 41.51 -14.19 20.44
C THR A 9 40.03 -14.09 20.06
N PRO A 10 39.26 -15.20 20.01
CA PRO A 10 37.81 -15.14 19.80
C PRO A 10 37.07 -14.78 21.11
N PRO A 11 36.02 -13.93 21.07
CA PRO A 11 35.19 -13.71 22.24
C PRO A 11 34.20 -14.86 22.48
N THR A 12 34.09 -15.14 23.76
CA THR A 12 33.38 -16.19 24.50
C THR A 12 31.87 -16.19 24.26
N ARG A 13 31.30 -17.38 24.02
CA ARG A 13 29.85 -17.64 24.08
C ARG A 13 29.36 -17.48 25.52
N HIS A 14 28.31 -16.68 25.74
CA HIS A 14 27.44 -16.83 26.91
C HIS A 14 26.07 -17.40 26.51
N ARG A 15 25.71 -18.46 27.23
CA ARG A 15 24.47 -19.21 27.15
C ARG A 15 23.35 -18.52 27.94
N SER A 16 22.13 -18.87 27.54
CA SER A 16 20.92 -19.13 28.34
C SER A 16 20.13 -17.96 28.95
N LEU A 17 18.84 -17.92 28.60
CA LEU A 17 17.64 -17.94 29.46
C LEU A 17 16.43 -17.99 28.48
N ALA A 18 15.78 -19.11 28.19
CA ALA A 18 14.80 -19.84 29.03
C ALA A 18 13.77 -18.93 29.72
N TYR A 19 12.64 -18.66 29.06
CA TYR A 19 11.36 -18.29 29.69
C TYR A 19 10.22 -18.74 28.74
N ARG A 20 9.69 -19.95 28.92
CA ARG A 20 8.49 -20.31 29.69
C ARG A 20 7.17 -19.85 29.05
N SER A 21 6.51 -20.84 28.46
CA SER A 21 5.08 -20.94 28.17
C SER A 21 4.20 -20.66 29.39
N VAL A 22 3.10 -19.93 29.20
CA VAL A 22 1.86 -19.95 30.01
C VAL A 22 0.73 -19.58 29.02
N ALA A 23 -0.03 -20.56 28.51
CA ALA A 23 -1.24 -21.17 29.08
C ALA A 23 -2.50 -20.27 29.03
N CYS A 24 -3.45 -20.77 28.24
CA CYS A 24 -4.90 -20.66 28.28
C CYS A 24 -5.50 -19.83 29.43
N PHE A 25 -6.34 -18.84 29.08
CA PHE A 25 -7.46 -18.43 29.91
C PHE A 25 -8.73 -18.19 29.06
N SER A 26 -9.63 -19.16 29.20
CA SER A 26 -11.05 -19.00 29.51
C SER A 26 -11.94 -18.10 28.66
N ALA A 27 -12.86 -18.79 27.97
CA ALA A 27 -14.17 -18.34 27.57
C ALA A 27 -14.89 -17.52 28.67
N GLY A 28 -15.44 -16.38 28.26
CA GLY A 28 -16.40 -15.58 29.01
C GLY A 28 -17.57 -15.21 28.10
N LEU A 29 -18.51 -16.14 27.93
CA LEU A 29 -19.79 -15.93 27.27
C LEU A 29 -20.67 -15.07 28.20
N VAL A 30 -20.79 -13.77 27.93
CA VAL A 30 -21.78 -12.91 28.59
C VAL A 30 -22.98 -12.75 27.67
N LEU A 31 -24.00 -13.57 27.92
CA LEU A 31 -25.37 -13.32 27.48
C LEU A 31 -25.91 -12.11 28.25
N ALA A 32 -25.97 -10.96 27.58
CA ALA A 32 -26.79 -9.84 28.00
C ALA A 32 -28.06 -9.82 27.14
N ALA A 33 -29.15 -10.29 27.76
CA ALA A 33 -30.50 -10.10 27.28
C ALA A 33 -31.02 -8.69 27.67
N THR A 34 -32.13 -8.32 27.05
CA THR A 34 -33.06 -7.18 27.29
C THR A 34 -32.90 -5.96 26.36
N PRO A 35 -33.97 -5.19 26.08
CA PRO A 35 -35.38 -5.56 25.94
C PRO A 35 -35.97 -5.11 24.59
N VAL A 36 -37.04 -5.80 24.17
CA VAL A 36 -37.93 -5.40 23.07
C VAL A 36 -38.67 -4.12 23.49
N GLY A 37 -38.12 -2.97 23.09
CA GLY A 37 -38.82 -1.69 23.14
C GLY A 37 -39.57 -1.47 21.83
N CYS A 38 -40.90 -1.51 21.87
CA CYS A 38 -41.78 -1.02 20.80
C CYS A 38 -41.50 0.47 20.56
N ARG A 39 -40.55 0.77 19.66
CA ARG A 39 -40.33 2.12 19.17
C ARG A 39 -41.44 2.42 18.17
N ARG A 40 -42.36 3.28 18.60
CA ARG A 40 -43.40 3.91 17.78
C ARG A 40 -42.72 4.48 16.54
N GLU A 41 -42.98 3.84 15.40
CA GLU A 41 -42.54 4.27 14.08
C GLU A 41 -43.38 5.50 13.71
N THR A 42 -43.00 6.67 14.26
CA THR A 42 -43.28 7.92 13.56
C THR A 42 -42.67 7.73 12.19
N ALA A 43 -43.53 7.66 11.18
CA ALA A 43 -43.17 7.82 9.78
C ALA A 43 -42.39 9.12 9.65
N ALA A 44 -41.08 9.05 9.92
CA ALA A 44 -40.13 10.03 9.47
C ALA A 44 -40.33 10.02 7.97
N ALA A 45 -40.89 11.11 7.46
CA ALA A 45 -40.91 11.40 6.05
C ALA A 45 -39.54 11.00 5.52
N ARG A 46 -39.51 9.94 4.71
CA ARG A 46 -38.34 9.54 3.95
C ARG A 46 -37.83 10.85 3.36
N PRO A 47 -36.63 11.34 3.73
CA PRO A 47 -36.12 12.56 3.14
C PRO A 47 -36.21 12.29 1.64
N ALA A 48 -37.00 13.12 0.95
CA ALA A 48 -37.10 13.06 -0.49
C ALA A 48 -35.66 13.00 -0.96
N ALA A 49 -35.28 11.89 -1.62
CA ALA A 49 -33.94 11.72 -2.12
C ALA A 49 -33.62 12.99 -2.91
N THR A 50 -32.74 13.81 -2.34
CA THR A 50 -32.30 15.06 -2.94
C THR A 50 -31.85 14.68 -4.33
N ARG A 51 -32.46 15.28 -5.37
CA ARG A 51 -32.05 15.06 -6.76
C ARG A 51 -30.51 15.11 -6.80
N GLY A 52 -29.93 14.01 -7.29
CA GLY A 52 -28.51 13.66 -7.26
C GLY A 52 -27.57 14.81 -6.90
N GLU A 53 -27.13 14.82 -5.66
CA GLU A 53 -26.04 15.69 -5.23
C GLU A 53 -24.77 15.22 -5.95
N THR A 54 -24.40 15.93 -7.02
CA THR A 54 -23.15 15.71 -7.73
C THR A 54 -22.01 16.01 -6.76
N LEU A 55 -21.15 15.01 -6.54
CA LEU A 55 -19.99 15.15 -5.66
C LEU A 55 -19.06 16.27 -6.14
N SER A 56 -18.44 17.02 -5.24
CA SER A 56 -17.38 17.95 -5.61
C SER A 56 -16.12 17.22 -6.08
N PRO A 57 -15.20 17.88 -6.80
CA PRO A 57 -13.92 17.29 -7.17
C PRO A 57 -13.12 16.74 -5.98
N ALA A 58 -13.03 17.50 -4.87
CA ALA A 58 -12.38 17.03 -3.66
C ALA A 58 -13.08 15.79 -3.06
N GLU A 59 -14.41 15.75 -3.06
CA GLU A 59 -15.16 14.58 -2.57
C GLU A 59 -14.92 13.34 -3.43
N VAL A 60 -14.81 13.49 -4.76
CA VAL A 60 -14.45 12.40 -5.67
C VAL A 60 -13.06 11.85 -5.33
N VAL A 61 -12.05 12.71 -5.15
CA VAL A 61 -10.71 12.28 -4.74
C VAL A 61 -10.75 11.57 -3.38
N ALA A 62 -11.44 12.14 -2.38
CA ALA A 62 -11.54 11.57 -1.05
C ALA A 62 -12.21 10.18 -1.06
N ARG A 63 -13.32 10.01 -1.79
CA ARG A 63 -14.03 8.73 -1.89
C ARG A 63 -13.25 7.70 -2.70
N ALA A 64 -12.55 8.11 -3.76
CA ALA A 64 -11.65 7.23 -4.48
C ALA A 64 -10.52 6.74 -3.56
N ASN A 65 -9.91 7.64 -2.80
CA ASN A 65 -8.85 7.29 -1.85
C ASN A 65 -9.36 6.35 -0.74
N GLN A 66 -10.56 6.58 -0.23
CA GLN A 66 -11.21 5.69 0.73
C GLN A 66 -11.45 4.30 0.13
N ALA A 67 -12.03 4.22 -1.07
CA ALA A 67 -12.24 2.93 -1.74
C ALA A 67 -10.92 2.18 -1.95
N ARG A 68 -9.84 2.90 -2.29
CA ARG A 68 -8.49 2.35 -2.42
C ARG A 68 -7.95 1.79 -1.10
N SER A 69 -8.01 2.56 -0.01
CA SER A 69 -7.47 2.16 1.30
C SER A 69 -8.23 0.98 1.92
N GLU A 70 -9.52 0.83 1.58
CA GLU A 70 -10.36 -0.30 1.98
C GLU A 70 -10.25 -1.51 1.02
N GLY A 71 -9.45 -1.43 -0.05
CA GLY A 71 -9.30 -2.49 -1.05
C GLY A 71 -10.53 -2.73 -1.93
N ARG A 72 -11.47 -1.77 -1.97
CA ARG A 72 -12.70 -1.81 -2.78
C ARG A 72 -12.47 -1.33 -4.20
N PHE A 73 -11.60 -2.00 -4.94
CA PHE A 73 -11.23 -1.59 -6.30
C PHE A 73 -12.39 -1.57 -7.30
N GLY A 74 -13.43 -2.39 -7.10
CA GLY A 74 -14.65 -2.33 -7.91
C GLY A 74 -15.34 -0.96 -7.82
N ASP A 75 -15.29 -0.34 -6.64
CA ASP A 75 -15.95 0.95 -6.40
C ASP A 75 -15.15 2.13 -6.97
N LEU A 76 -13.83 1.96 -7.20
CA LEU A 76 -12.99 2.97 -7.87
C LEU A 76 -13.48 3.28 -9.30
N GLY A 77 -14.16 2.32 -9.95
CA GLY A 77 -14.71 2.53 -11.28
C GLY A 77 -15.71 3.70 -11.35
N ALA A 78 -16.38 4.01 -10.24
CA ALA A 78 -17.28 5.16 -10.13
C ALA A 78 -16.56 6.52 -10.08
N PHE A 79 -15.24 6.54 -9.84
CA PHE A 79 -14.48 7.77 -9.67
C PHE A 79 -13.43 7.98 -10.77
N VAL A 80 -13.02 6.92 -11.48
CA VAL A 80 -12.02 6.99 -12.56
C VAL A 80 -12.70 7.01 -13.93
N ALA A 81 -12.15 7.84 -14.83
CA ALA A 81 -12.58 7.89 -16.23
C ALA A 81 -12.52 6.49 -16.89
N ALA A 82 -13.53 6.14 -17.67
CA ALA A 82 -13.69 4.79 -18.22
C ALA A 82 -12.49 4.37 -19.09
N GLU A 83 -11.86 5.32 -19.77
CA GLU A 83 -10.76 5.07 -20.70
C GLU A 83 -9.50 4.53 -20.01
N THR A 84 -9.26 4.91 -18.75
CA THR A 84 -8.05 4.55 -17.98
C THR A 84 -8.34 3.67 -16.77
N ARG A 85 -9.61 3.47 -16.42
CA ARG A 85 -10.08 2.72 -15.25
C ARG A 85 -9.40 1.36 -15.07
N ASP A 86 -9.47 0.49 -16.07
CA ASP A 86 -8.97 -0.89 -15.92
C ASP A 86 -7.45 -0.93 -15.74
N ALA A 87 -6.73 -0.07 -16.46
CA ALA A 87 -5.28 0.04 -16.36
C ALA A 87 -4.86 0.59 -14.98
N GLN A 88 -5.59 1.56 -14.45
CA GLN A 88 -5.37 2.11 -13.10
C GLN A 88 -5.64 1.06 -12.02
N ILE A 89 -6.74 0.31 -12.12
CA ILE A 89 -7.04 -0.78 -11.18
C ILE A 89 -5.95 -1.85 -11.23
N ALA A 90 -5.51 -2.25 -12.42
CA ALA A 90 -4.43 -3.22 -12.58
C ALA A 90 -3.11 -2.74 -11.95
N LEU A 91 -2.75 -1.47 -12.13
CA LEU A 91 -1.58 -0.87 -11.48
C LEU A 91 -1.68 -0.95 -9.95
N LEU A 92 -2.80 -0.52 -9.37
CA LEU A 92 -2.99 -0.53 -7.92
C LEU A 92 -2.95 -1.93 -7.32
N LEU A 93 -3.54 -2.92 -8.01
CA LEU A 93 -3.47 -4.33 -7.61
C LEU A 93 -2.03 -4.85 -7.64
N ALA A 94 -1.26 -4.52 -8.67
CA ALA A 94 0.14 -4.91 -8.76
C ALA A 94 0.99 -4.31 -7.62
N ILE A 95 0.74 -3.05 -7.26
CA ILE A 95 1.38 -2.38 -6.12
C ILE A 95 1.03 -3.07 -4.80
N ASP A 96 -0.24 -3.40 -4.57
CA ASP A 96 -0.66 -4.11 -3.37
C ASP A 96 0.01 -5.48 -3.22
N GLN A 97 0.19 -6.19 -4.33
CA GLN A 97 0.91 -7.46 -4.32
C GLN A 97 2.38 -7.29 -3.91
N VAL A 98 3.05 -6.23 -4.37
CA VAL A 98 4.43 -5.90 -3.95
C VAL A 98 4.48 -5.60 -2.45
N VAL A 99 3.59 -4.73 -1.94
CA VAL A 99 3.56 -4.35 -0.52
C VAL A 99 3.23 -5.54 0.37
N ALA A 100 2.24 -6.35 0.01
CA ALA A 100 1.89 -7.57 0.74
C ALA A 100 3.04 -8.59 0.74
N GLY A 101 3.72 -8.76 -0.40
CA GLY A 101 4.90 -9.61 -0.54
C GLY A 101 6.06 -9.12 0.33
N SER A 102 6.35 -7.81 0.32
CA SER A 102 7.40 -7.20 1.15
C SER A 102 7.12 -7.36 2.63
N ARG A 103 5.89 -7.05 3.09
CA ARG A 103 5.48 -7.25 4.49
C ARG A 103 5.68 -8.72 4.92
N SER A 104 5.31 -9.66 4.05
CA SER A 104 5.46 -11.09 4.31
C SER A 104 6.93 -11.53 4.35
N LEU A 105 7.77 -11.00 3.45
CA LEU A 105 9.22 -11.24 3.48
C LEU A 105 9.84 -10.69 4.77
N ARG A 106 9.50 -9.45 5.14
CA ARG A 106 9.99 -8.80 6.37
C ARG A 106 9.66 -9.60 7.61
N ALA A 107 8.44 -10.13 7.73
CA ALA A 107 8.07 -10.98 8.87
C ALA A 107 8.98 -12.21 9.00
N VAL A 108 9.29 -12.89 7.88
CA VAL A 108 10.21 -14.04 7.86
C VAL A 108 11.64 -13.62 8.19
N VAL A 109 12.11 -12.49 7.65
CA VAL A 109 13.46 -11.97 7.92
C VAL A 109 13.60 -11.56 9.39
N ALA A 110 12.58 -10.91 9.96
CA ALA A 110 12.55 -10.50 11.36
C ALA A 110 12.63 -11.72 12.29
N GLU A 111 11.85 -12.76 12.01
CA GLU A 111 11.87 -14.01 12.77
C GLU A 111 13.24 -14.71 12.71
N ARG A 112 13.90 -14.72 11.55
CA ARG A 112 15.13 -15.49 11.33
C ARG A 112 16.42 -14.75 11.64
N PHE A 113 16.46 -13.46 11.36
CA PHE A 113 17.68 -12.64 11.38
C PHE A 113 17.56 -11.39 12.25
N GLY A 114 16.35 -11.06 12.74
CA GLY A 114 16.08 -9.95 13.63
C GLY A 114 15.43 -8.74 12.94
N GLU A 115 14.68 -7.96 13.73
CA GLU A 115 13.90 -6.80 13.26
C GLU A 115 14.74 -5.74 12.54
N GLY A 116 15.93 -5.43 13.06
CA GLY A 116 16.82 -4.44 12.45
C GLY A 116 17.22 -4.80 11.02
N THR A 117 17.40 -6.09 10.75
CA THR A 117 17.71 -6.61 9.41
C THR A 117 16.49 -6.56 8.50
N ALA A 118 15.29 -6.82 9.02
CA ALA A 118 14.06 -6.80 8.23
C ALA A 118 13.75 -5.43 7.63
N LEU A 119 14.17 -4.33 8.27
CA LEU A 119 13.97 -2.97 7.75
C LEU A 119 14.62 -2.73 6.38
N GLY A 120 15.74 -3.40 6.08
CA GLY A 120 16.43 -3.27 4.80
C GLY A 120 15.68 -3.85 3.59
N PHE A 121 14.57 -4.55 3.84
CA PHE A 121 13.76 -5.23 2.82
C PHE A 121 12.35 -4.62 2.68
N ASP A 122 12.16 -3.40 3.18
CA ASP A 122 10.90 -2.67 3.09
C ASP A 122 10.70 -2.04 1.72
N LEU A 123 9.61 -2.44 1.07
CA LEU A 123 9.18 -1.91 -0.23
C LEU A 123 7.85 -1.17 -0.13
N SER A 124 7.39 -0.83 1.09
CA SER A 124 6.12 -0.14 1.30
C SER A 124 6.04 1.21 0.57
N GLY A 125 7.19 1.89 0.40
CA GLY A 125 7.25 3.20 -0.28
C GLY A 125 6.76 3.18 -1.73
N VAL A 126 6.64 2.00 -2.37
CA VAL A 126 6.03 1.88 -3.71
C VAL A 126 4.54 2.27 -3.70
N ALA A 127 3.83 2.11 -2.58
CA ALA A 127 2.41 2.47 -2.46
C ALA A 127 2.15 3.98 -2.30
N ASP A 128 3.18 4.75 -1.97
CA ASP A 128 3.02 6.19 -1.77
C ASP A 128 3.19 6.99 -3.07
N SER A 129 3.62 6.36 -4.18
CA SER A 129 3.92 7.02 -5.46
C SER A 129 2.81 6.84 -6.52
N CYS A 130 1.54 7.02 -6.16
CA CYS A 130 0.38 6.77 -7.02
C CYS A 130 -0.52 7.99 -7.28
N GLY A 131 -0.07 9.22 -7.04
CA GLY A 131 -0.90 10.40 -7.31
C GLY A 131 -2.09 10.47 -6.36
N ALA A 132 -3.25 10.78 -6.96
CA ALA A 132 -4.56 10.78 -6.30
C ALA A 132 -4.93 9.45 -5.59
N LEU A 133 -4.30 8.35 -6.01
CA LEU A 133 -4.61 6.99 -5.54
C LEU A 133 -3.51 6.44 -4.63
N SER A 134 -2.59 7.28 -4.15
CA SER A 134 -1.63 6.91 -3.10
C SER A 134 -2.35 6.47 -1.83
N GLN A 135 -1.72 5.59 -1.04
CA GLN A 135 -2.38 5.03 0.15
C GLN A 135 -2.75 6.10 1.20
N ASN A 136 -1.96 7.16 1.27
CA ASN A 136 -2.15 8.28 2.18
C ASN A 136 -2.22 9.57 1.35
N VAL A 137 -3.40 10.20 1.32
CA VAL A 137 -3.63 11.44 0.56
C VAL A 137 -4.35 12.43 1.45
N ARG A 138 -3.79 13.64 1.55
CA ARG A 138 -4.46 14.78 2.18
C ARG A 138 -4.79 15.82 1.13
N ILE A 139 -6.07 16.17 1.01
CA ILE A 139 -6.51 17.26 0.14
C ILE A 139 -6.10 18.59 0.77
N VAL A 140 -5.46 19.44 -0.02
CA VAL A 140 -4.97 20.75 0.42
C VAL A 140 -5.87 21.86 -0.09
N ARG A 141 -6.24 21.82 -1.38
CA ARG A 141 -7.12 22.80 -2.02
C ARG A 141 -7.73 22.23 -3.29
N GLU A 142 -8.80 22.85 -3.76
CA GLU A 142 -9.43 22.57 -5.04
C GLU A 142 -9.59 23.85 -5.87
N GLU A 143 -9.44 23.72 -7.18
CA GLU A 143 -9.69 24.75 -8.19
C GLU A 143 -10.60 24.16 -9.26
N ILE A 144 -11.70 24.85 -9.58
CA ILE A 144 -12.71 24.39 -10.54
C ILE A 144 -12.77 25.38 -11.70
N SER A 145 -12.65 24.88 -12.93
CA SER A 145 -12.93 25.63 -14.16
C SER A 145 -14.25 25.15 -14.75
N ASP A 146 -15.33 25.88 -14.46
CA ASP A 146 -16.65 25.60 -15.04
C ASP A 146 -16.68 25.82 -16.55
N ALA A 147 -15.78 26.63 -17.11
CA ALA A 147 -15.72 26.91 -18.55
C ALA A 147 -15.18 25.72 -19.35
N ASP A 148 -14.27 24.95 -18.75
CA ASP A 148 -13.56 23.85 -19.42
C ASP A 148 -14.03 22.48 -18.94
N ASP A 149 -15.02 22.43 -18.04
CA ASP A 149 -15.46 21.19 -17.38
C ASP A 149 -14.28 20.40 -16.75
N THR A 150 -13.31 21.14 -16.19
CA THR A 150 -12.12 20.58 -15.53
C THR A 150 -11.97 21.09 -14.11
N ALA A 151 -11.27 20.32 -13.29
CA ALA A 151 -10.87 20.73 -11.95
C ALA A 151 -9.47 20.20 -11.63
N VAL A 152 -8.78 20.91 -10.74
CA VAL A 152 -7.51 20.48 -10.16
C VAL A 152 -7.69 20.42 -8.66
N VAL A 153 -7.40 19.26 -8.07
CA VAL A 153 -7.33 19.06 -6.63
C VAL A 153 -5.87 18.88 -6.26
N VAL A 154 -5.33 19.78 -5.46
CA VAL A 154 -3.96 19.66 -4.97
C VAL A 154 -3.97 18.79 -3.73
N VAL A 155 -3.16 17.73 -3.77
CA VAL A 155 -3.03 16.77 -2.69
C VAL A 155 -1.61 16.68 -2.16
N GLN A 156 -1.46 16.32 -0.90
CA GLN A 156 -0.18 15.90 -0.32
C GLN A 156 -0.19 14.38 -0.21
N GLU A 157 0.81 13.72 -0.80
CA GLU A 157 0.99 12.27 -0.67
C GLU A 157 1.79 11.95 0.61
N GLY A 158 1.37 10.94 1.38
CA GLY A 158 2.05 10.58 2.63
C GLY A 158 2.22 11.74 3.61
N ASP A 159 3.16 11.60 4.55
CA ASP A 159 3.44 12.62 5.56
C ASP A 159 4.49 13.65 5.10
N HIS A 160 5.27 13.33 4.06
CA HIS A 160 6.48 14.08 3.67
C HIS A 160 6.70 14.22 2.15
N LEU A 161 5.75 13.83 1.30
CA LEU A 161 5.92 13.92 -0.15
C LEU A 161 5.48 15.29 -0.70
N PRO A 162 5.89 15.64 -1.93
CA PRO A 162 5.45 16.86 -2.61
C PRO A 162 3.92 16.99 -2.70
N LEU A 163 3.51 18.23 -2.93
CA LEU A 163 2.16 18.52 -3.40
C LEU A 163 2.03 18.06 -4.86
N VAL A 164 0.94 17.37 -5.18
CA VAL A 164 0.65 16.82 -6.49
C VAL A 164 -0.70 17.34 -6.98
N ASP A 165 -0.75 17.75 -8.24
CA ASP A 165 -1.98 18.20 -8.89
C ASP A 165 -2.74 17.00 -9.45
N VAL A 166 -3.93 16.75 -8.90
CA VAL A 166 -4.85 15.73 -9.39
C VAL A 166 -5.85 16.37 -10.34
N ARG A 167 -5.86 15.94 -11.59
CA ARG A 167 -6.79 16.44 -12.60
C ARG A 167 -8.09 15.66 -12.59
N LEU A 168 -9.19 16.38 -12.74
CA LEU A 168 -10.52 15.83 -12.92
C LEU A 168 -11.19 16.46 -14.14
N LYS A 169 -12.02 15.66 -14.81
CA LYS A 169 -12.88 16.09 -15.90
C LYS A 169 -14.33 15.78 -15.58
N LYS A 170 -15.25 16.63 -16.01
CA LYS A 170 -16.68 16.38 -15.90
C LYS A 170 -17.13 15.55 -17.11
N ILE A 171 -17.63 14.35 -16.85
CA ILE A 171 -18.16 13.44 -17.88
C ILE A 171 -19.61 13.13 -17.51
N ASP A 172 -20.52 13.37 -18.44
CA ASP A 172 -21.97 13.13 -18.24
C ASP A 172 -22.53 13.82 -16.97
N GLY A 173 -21.98 15.00 -16.64
CA GLY A 173 -22.37 15.77 -15.46
C GLY A 173 -21.71 15.34 -14.15
N GLU A 174 -20.83 14.34 -14.17
CA GLU A 174 -20.13 13.83 -12.98
C GLU A 174 -18.62 14.04 -13.07
N TRP A 175 -17.99 14.43 -11.96
CA TRP A 175 -16.54 14.55 -11.88
C TRP A 175 -15.88 13.17 -11.86
N ARG A 176 -14.85 13.00 -12.69
CA ARG A 176 -14.05 11.78 -12.79
C ARG A 176 -12.57 12.14 -12.78
N LEU A 177 -11.76 11.33 -12.12
CA LEU A 177 -10.31 11.42 -12.13
C LEU A 177 -9.81 11.23 -13.57
N ASP A 178 -9.10 12.23 -14.08
CA ASP A 178 -8.44 12.22 -15.38
C ASP A 178 -6.97 11.86 -15.20
N LEU A 179 -6.74 10.56 -15.03
CA LEU A 179 -5.41 10.02 -14.79
C LEU A 179 -4.77 9.63 -16.11
N GLU A 180 -3.47 9.89 -16.23
CA GLU A 180 -2.68 9.36 -17.34
C GLU A 180 -2.76 7.83 -17.36
N ARG A 181 -2.81 7.24 -18.55
CA ARG A 181 -2.83 5.79 -18.67
C ARG A 181 -1.46 5.24 -18.24
N PRO A 182 -1.39 4.33 -17.26
CA PRO A 182 -0.11 3.79 -16.84
C PRO A 182 0.50 2.91 -17.94
N ASP A 183 1.83 2.92 -18.03
CA ASP A 183 2.56 2.04 -18.94
C ASP A 183 2.32 0.57 -18.54
N ALA A 184 1.85 -0.25 -19.49
CA ALA A 184 1.65 -1.68 -19.28
C ALA A 184 2.95 -2.39 -18.86
N ARG A 185 4.11 -1.87 -19.27
CA ARG A 185 5.42 -2.39 -18.81
C ARG A 185 5.60 -2.19 -17.31
N LEU A 186 5.21 -1.04 -16.76
CA LEU A 186 5.30 -0.77 -15.33
C LEU A 186 4.47 -1.79 -14.52
N ILE A 187 3.24 -2.05 -14.95
CA ILE A 187 2.36 -3.05 -14.31
C ILE A 187 3.04 -4.42 -14.31
N SER A 188 3.51 -4.87 -15.48
CA SER A 188 4.21 -6.16 -15.61
C SER A 188 5.49 -6.24 -14.77
N ARG A 189 6.24 -5.13 -14.64
CA ARG A 189 7.42 -5.06 -13.76
C ARG A 189 7.05 -5.19 -12.28
N LEU A 190 5.97 -4.54 -11.84
CA LEU A 190 5.47 -4.66 -10.46
C LEU A 190 4.99 -6.08 -10.15
N GLU A 191 4.29 -6.73 -11.07
CA GLU A 191 3.89 -8.15 -10.93
C GLU A 191 5.11 -9.08 -10.85
N THR A 192 6.14 -8.82 -11.68
CA THR A 192 7.40 -9.54 -11.65
C THR A 192 8.13 -9.33 -10.32
N LEU A 193 8.12 -8.11 -9.80
CA LEU A 193 8.69 -7.75 -8.51
C LEU A 193 7.98 -8.50 -7.37
N ALA A 194 6.65 -8.46 -7.33
CA ALA A 194 5.85 -9.18 -6.33
C ALA A 194 6.13 -10.69 -6.35
N THR A 195 6.18 -11.29 -7.54
CA THR A 195 6.52 -12.70 -7.73
C THR A 195 7.93 -13.02 -7.21
N THR A 196 8.89 -12.15 -7.52
CA THR A 196 10.29 -12.31 -7.10
C THR A 196 10.44 -12.23 -5.59
N VAL A 197 9.80 -11.24 -4.95
CA VAL A 197 9.81 -11.07 -3.49
C VAL A 197 9.19 -12.29 -2.80
N ASN A 198 8.05 -12.80 -3.30
CA ASN A 198 7.41 -14.00 -2.75
C ASN A 198 8.26 -15.26 -2.91
N HIS A 199 9.01 -15.36 -4.01
CA HIS A 199 9.95 -16.45 -4.23
C HIS A 199 11.13 -16.38 -3.24
N ILE A 200 11.74 -15.20 -3.06
CA ILE A 200 12.81 -14.99 -2.07
C ILE A 200 12.31 -15.33 -0.67
N ARG A 201 11.11 -14.88 -0.29
CA ARG A 201 10.47 -15.26 0.98
C ARG A 201 10.44 -16.77 1.14
N THR A 202 9.97 -17.49 0.12
CA THR A 202 9.88 -18.96 0.17
C THR A 202 11.25 -19.63 0.29
N GLN A 203 12.29 -19.08 -0.34
CA GLN A 203 13.67 -19.55 -0.19
C GLN A 203 14.17 -19.33 1.24
N VAL A 204 13.98 -18.12 1.76
CA VAL A 204 14.41 -17.69 3.10
C VAL A 204 13.56 -18.32 4.21
N SER A 205 12.41 -18.92 3.94
CA SER A 205 11.70 -19.72 4.93
C SER A 205 12.29 -21.12 5.13
N ARG A 206 13.21 -21.59 4.27
CA ARG A 206 13.75 -22.96 4.34
C ARG A 206 14.80 -23.09 5.45
N PRO A 207 14.81 -24.19 6.23
CA PRO A 207 15.87 -24.45 7.20
C PRO A 207 17.25 -24.39 6.55
N GLY A 208 18.20 -23.72 7.19
CA GLY A 208 19.58 -23.62 6.72
C GLY A 208 19.89 -22.42 5.83
N SER A 209 18.90 -21.67 5.32
CA SER A 209 19.20 -20.46 4.53
C SER A 209 19.97 -19.44 5.35
N THR A 210 20.94 -18.79 4.72
CA THR A 210 21.80 -17.79 5.37
C THR A 210 21.33 -16.37 5.04
N TYR A 211 21.81 -15.41 5.83
CA TYR A 211 21.58 -13.99 5.54
C TYR A 211 22.25 -13.56 4.22
N GLU A 212 23.46 -14.06 3.95
CA GLU A 212 24.20 -13.77 2.71
C GLU A 212 23.45 -14.25 1.46
N GLU A 213 22.79 -15.40 1.52
CA GLU A 213 21.93 -15.89 0.44
C GLU A 213 20.73 -14.97 0.18
N LEU A 214 20.09 -14.48 1.25
CA LEU A 214 19.00 -13.51 1.17
C LEU A 214 19.48 -12.20 0.53
N GLU A 215 20.57 -11.64 1.03
CA GLU A 215 21.13 -10.38 0.55
C GLU A 215 21.51 -10.49 -0.93
N ASN A 216 22.19 -11.57 -1.32
CA ASN A 216 22.52 -11.84 -2.72
C ASN A 216 21.27 -11.99 -3.59
N ALA A 217 20.27 -12.74 -3.14
CA ALA A 217 19.02 -12.91 -3.89
C ALA A 217 18.29 -11.59 -4.09
N PHE A 218 18.24 -10.74 -3.05
CA PHE A 218 17.63 -9.42 -3.13
C PHE A 218 18.41 -8.51 -4.08
N ASN A 219 19.74 -8.47 -3.94
CA ASN A 219 20.60 -7.63 -4.77
C ASN A 219 20.59 -7.99 -6.25
N GLN A 220 20.52 -9.29 -6.57
CA GLN A 220 20.56 -9.75 -7.95
C GLN A 220 19.19 -9.76 -8.63
N ARG A 221 18.09 -9.81 -7.87
CA ARG A 221 16.75 -10.04 -8.44
C ARG A 221 15.75 -8.93 -8.15
N VAL A 222 15.86 -8.24 -7.02
CA VAL A 222 14.92 -7.17 -6.62
C VAL A 222 15.44 -5.81 -7.06
N TRP A 223 16.68 -5.46 -6.68
CA TRP A 223 17.26 -4.14 -7.02
C TRP A 223 17.24 -3.80 -8.53
N PRO A 224 17.57 -4.73 -9.45
CA PRO A 224 17.51 -4.42 -10.87
C PRO A 224 16.10 -4.08 -11.35
N ILE A 225 15.07 -4.72 -10.80
CA ILE A 225 13.67 -4.44 -11.15
C ILE A 225 13.26 -3.07 -10.60
N LEU A 226 13.61 -2.76 -9.34
CA LEU A 226 13.35 -1.45 -8.74
C LEU A 226 14.04 -0.32 -9.52
N ALA A 227 15.30 -0.53 -9.91
CA ALA A 227 16.04 0.44 -10.72
C ALA A 227 15.40 0.63 -12.12
N ASP A 228 14.84 -0.43 -12.70
CA ASP A 228 14.11 -0.34 -13.96
C ASP A 228 12.81 0.46 -13.80
N ILE A 229 12.02 0.16 -12.75
CA ILE A 229 10.79 0.87 -12.41
C ILE A 229 11.08 2.37 -12.19
N ALA A 230 12.12 2.70 -11.42
CA ALA A 230 12.49 4.09 -11.16
C ALA A 230 12.85 4.88 -12.43
N ARG A 231 13.51 4.24 -13.40
CA ARG A 231 13.82 4.85 -14.71
C ARG A 231 12.59 5.00 -15.59
N SER A 232 11.62 4.10 -15.48
CA SER A 232 10.37 4.16 -16.26
C SER A 232 9.33 5.10 -15.66
N GLY A 233 9.38 5.36 -14.36
CA GLY A 233 8.38 6.14 -13.62
C GLY A 233 8.68 7.64 -13.49
N THR A 234 9.74 8.16 -14.10
CA THR A 234 9.95 9.61 -14.16
C THR A 234 9.12 10.15 -15.33
N PRO A 235 8.03 10.89 -15.10
CA PRO A 235 7.41 11.63 -16.20
C PRO A 235 8.46 12.59 -16.79
N PRO A 236 8.51 12.76 -18.13
CA PRO A 236 9.46 13.66 -18.78
C PRO A 236 9.29 15.12 -18.33
#